data_AF-M5IPD9-F1
#
_entry.id   AF-M5IPD9-F1
#
_cell.length_a   1.000
_cell.length_b   1.000
_cell.length_c   1.000
_cell.angle_alpha   90.00
_cell.angle_beta   90.00
_cell.angle_gamma   90.00
#
_symmetry.space_group_name_H-M   'P 1'
#
loop_
_entity.id
_entity.type
_entity.pdbx_description
1 polymer ?
#
loop_
_entity_poly.entity_id
_entity_poly.type
_entity_poly.pdbx_seq_one_letter_code
_entity_poly.pdbx_strand_id
1 'polypeptide(L)' 'MKKITVKIASTFYNISLEDDFAQNFEKEWETFTGGKKYLDVKELLSAFVQKCYENYQQERDLRSLAQKVSKEIS' A
#
# COMPACT_ATOMS: atom_id res chain seq x y z
N MET A 1 -12.67 10.00 9.91
CA MET A 1 -12.82 8.70 9.21
C MET A 1 -13.51 8.94 7.89
N LYS A 2 -12.81 8.67 6.79
CA LYS A 2 -13.25 8.87 5.42
C LYS A 2 -13.67 7.54 4.82
N LYS A 3 -14.81 7.52 4.13
CA LYS A 3 -15.26 6.37 3.35
C LYS A 3 -14.67 6.46 1.95
N ILE A 4 -14.03 5.39 1.50
CA ILE A 4 -13.51 5.24 0.14
C ILE A 4 -14.23 4.05 -0.49
N THR A 5 -14.66 4.22 -1.74
CA THR A 5 -15.29 3.16 -2.52
C THR A 5 -14.30 2.65 -3.56
N VAL A 6 -13.97 1.37 -3.50
CA VAL A 6 -13.14 0.69 -4.50
C VAL A 6 -13.97 -0.32 -5.27
N LYS A 7 -13.69 -0.49 -6.56
CA LYS A 7 -14.31 -1.51 -7.39
C LYS A 7 -13.30 -2.60 -7.70
N ILE A 8 -13.63 -3.83 -7.32
CA ILE A 8 -12.85 -5.03 -7.61
C ILE A 8 -13.75 -5.97 -8.40
N ALA A 9 -13.28 -6.37 -9.59
CA ALA A 9 -14.05 -7.08 -10.60
C ALA A 9 -15.41 -6.37 -10.84
N SER A 10 -16.52 -7.05 -10.54
CA SER A 10 -17.88 -6.56 -10.72
C SER A 10 -18.51 -6.01 -9.43
N THR A 11 -17.75 -5.94 -8.34
CA THR A 11 -18.28 -5.61 -7.01
C THR A 11 -17.67 -4.32 -6.47
N PHE A 12 -18.50 -3.50 -5.82
CA PHE A 12 -18.07 -2.31 -5.10
C PHE A 12 -17.92 -2.60 -3.61
N TYR A 13 -16.83 -2.11 -3.03
CA TYR A 13 -16.53 -2.25 -1.62
C TYR A 13 -16.34 -0.87 -1.01
N ASN A 14 -16.92 -0.67 0.17
CA ASN A 14 -16.75 0.56 0.95
C ASN A 14 -15.81 0.26 2.12
N ILE A 15 -14.69 0.97 2.17
CA ILE A 15 -13.72 0.91 3.27
C ILE A 15 -13.77 2.23 4.05
N SER A 16 -13.62 2.15 5.36
CA SER A 16 -13.55 3.33 6.23
C SER A 16 -12.13 3.45 6.77
N LEU A 17 -11.47 4.55 6.46
CA LEU A 17 -10.07 4.81 6.81
C LEU A 17 -9.97 6.09 7.65
N GLU A 18 -8.88 6.24 8.40
CA GLU A 18 -8.52 7.51 9.03
C GLU A 18 -8.21 8.58 7.96
N ASP A 19 -8.44 9.85 8.26
CA ASP A 19 -8.52 10.89 7.21
C ASP A 19 -7.17 11.17 6.53
N ASP A 20 -6.08 11.12 7.30
CA ASP A 20 -4.70 11.24 6.81
C ASP A 20 -4.29 10.02 5.97
N PHE A 21 -4.58 8.82 6.47
CA PHE A 21 -4.30 7.58 5.76
C PHE A 21 -5.13 7.47 4.48
N ALA A 22 -6.38 7.92 4.50
CA ALA A 22 -7.27 7.92 3.35
C ALA A 22 -6.72 8.74 2.18
N GLN A 23 -6.13 9.90 2.46
CA GLN A 23 -5.50 10.74 1.42
C GLN A 23 -4.28 10.04 0.81
N ASN A 24 -3.45 9.39 1.62
CA ASN A 24 -2.31 8.64 1.11
C ASN A 24 -2.76 7.42 0.30
N PHE A 25 -3.74 6.68 0.80
CA PHE A 25 -4.32 5.52 0.12
C PHE A 25 -4.91 5.88 -1.24
N GLU A 26 -5.68 6.97 -1.37
CA GLU A 26 -6.26 7.37 -2.66
C GLU A 26 -5.17 7.65 -3.71
N LYS A 27 -4.07 8.30 -3.33
CA LYS A 27 -2.94 8.57 -4.23
C LYS A 27 -2.21 7.29 -4.64
N GLU A 28 -1.92 6.40 -3.69
CA GLU A 28 -1.33 5.10 -3.99
C GLU A 28 -2.24 4.27 -4.88
N TRP A 29 -3.54 4.28 -4.60
CA TRP A 29 -4.56 3.55 -5.36
C TRP A 29 -4.65 4.03 -6.80
N GLU A 30 -4.73 5.35 -7.04
CA GLU A 30 -4.76 5.92 -8.38
C GLU A 30 -3.48 5.61 -9.17
N THR A 31 -2.32 5.71 -8.52
CA THR A 31 -1.02 5.37 -9.11
C THR A 31 -0.97 3.90 -9.48
N PHE A 32 -1.40 3.03 -8.58
CA PHE A 32 -1.39 1.59 -8.75
C PHE A 32 -2.32 1.12 -9.88
N THR A 33 -3.54 1.66 -9.95
CA THR A 33 -4.49 1.30 -11.00
C THR A 33 -4.18 1.99 -12.34
N GLY A 34 -3.21 2.90 -12.39
CA GLY A 34 -2.95 3.74 -13.56
C GLY A 34 -4.17 4.58 -13.94
N GLY A 35 -4.91 5.06 -12.94
CA GLY A 35 -6.18 5.77 -13.12
C GLY A 35 -7.37 4.89 -13.53
N LYS A 36 -7.21 3.56 -13.62
CA LYS A 36 -8.35 2.66 -13.85
C LYS A 36 -9.29 2.69 -12.65
N LYS A 37 -10.60 2.71 -12.93
CA LYS A 37 -11.66 2.71 -11.91
C LYS A 37 -11.99 1.32 -11.36
N TYR A 38 -11.39 0.25 -11.88
CA TYR A 38 -11.64 -1.12 -11.42
C TYR A 38 -10.38 -1.98 -11.53
N LEU A 39 -10.32 -3.01 -10.70
CA LEU A 39 -9.21 -3.94 -10.56
C LEU A 39 -9.70 -5.36 -10.82
N ASP A 40 -9.06 -6.10 -11.72
CA ASP A 40 -9.33 -7.54 -11.85
C ASP A 40 -8.78 -8.31 -10.62
N VAL A 41 -9.34 -9.49 -10.32
CA VAL A 41 -8.84 -10.39 -9.27
C VAL A 41 -7.36 -10.73 -9.49
N LYS A 42 -6.93 -10.92 -10.74
CA LYS A 42 -5.51 -11.17 -11.05
C LYS A 42 -4.63 -9.97 -10.70
N GLU A 43 -5.07 -8.77 -11.08
CA GLU A 43 -4.37 -7.52 -10.78
C GLU A 43 -4.32 -7.30 -9.24
N LEU A 44 -5.37 -7.67 -8.50
CA LEU A 44 -5.40 -7.58 -7.03
C LEU A 44 -4.41 -8.54 -6.37
N LEU A 45 -4.32 -9.79 -6.85
CA LEU A 45 -3.33 -10.75 -6.33
C LEU A 45 -1.91 -10.25 -6.60
N SER A 46 -1.64 -9.74 -7.80
CA SER A 46 -0.36 -9.11 -8.12
C SER A 46 -0.06 -7.91 -7.22
N ALA A 47 -1.07 -7.07 -6.94
CA ALA A 47 -0.95 -5.93 -6.01
C ALA A 47 -0.53 -6.40 -4.61
N PHE A 48 -1.18 -7.44 -4.11
CA PHE A 48 -0.92 -7.99 -2.80
C PHE A 48 0.51 -8.54 -2.70
N VAL A 49 0.96 -9.33 -3.68
CA VAL A 49 2.33 -9.86 -3.70
C VAL A 49 3.35 -8.72 -3.77
N GLN A 50 3.11 -7.71 -4.59
CA GLN A 50 3.97 -6.54 -4.72
C GLN A 50 4.09 -5.78 -3.38
N LYS A 51 2.97 -5.49 -2.71
CA LYS A 51 2.98 -4.82 -1.40
C LYS A 51 3.69 -5.65 -0.33
N CYS A 52 3.52 -6.97 -0.34
CA CYS A 52 4.26 -7.85 0.57
C CYS A 52 5.78 -7.78 0.33
N TYR A 53 6.21 -7.75 -0.93
CA TYR A 53 7.62 -7.62 -1.27
C TYR A 53 8.19 -6.26 -0.87
N GLU A 54 7.47 -5.17 -1.13
CA GLU A 54 7.85 -3.81 -0.72
C GLU A 54 8.02 -3.72 0.79
N ASN A 55 7.05 -4.23 1.56
CA ASN A 55 7.13 -4.26 3.02
C ASN A 55 8.35 -5.06 3.50
N TYR A 56 8.62 -6.22 2.89
CA TYR A 56 9.79 -7.03 3.22
C TYR A 56 11.12 -6.29 2.95
N GLN A 57 11.23 -5.59 1.81
CA GLN A 57 12.41 -4.77 1.51
C GLN A 57 12.57 -3.63 2.52
N GLN A 58 11.50 -2.88 2.79
CA GLN A 58 11.51 -1.77 3.75
C GLN A 58 11.93 -2.24 5.15
N GLU A 59 11.39 -3.37 5.63
CA GLU A 59 11.78 -3.92 6.93
C GLU A 59 13.26 -4.29 6.98
N ARG A 60 13.76 -4.93 5.92
CA ARG A 60 15.18 -5.29 5.82
C ARG A 60 16.08 -4.05 5.81
N ASP A 61 15.69 -3.01 5.08
CA ASP A 61 16.46 -1.78 4.95
C ASP A 61 16.46 -0.98 6.26
N LEU A 62 15.32 -0.92 6.96
CA LEU A 62 15.21 -0.32 8.30
C LEU A 62 16.09 -1.05 9.31
N ARG A 63 16.09 -2.39 9.30
CA ARG A 63 16.98 -3.19 10.16
C ARG A 63 18.45 -2.90 9.85
N SER A 64 18.82 -2.80 8.58
CA SER A 64 20.19 -2.45 8.18
C SER A 64 20.57 -1.04 8.65
N LEU A 65 19.68 -0.07 8.49
CA LEU A 65 19.90 1.31 8.92
C LEU A 65 20.06 1.39 10.44
N ALA A 66 19.19 0.74 11.21
CA ALA A 66 19.28 0.70 12.66
C ALA A 66 20.62 0.12 13.15
N GLN A 67 21.12 -0.94 12.49
CA GLN A 67 22.44 -1.50 12.81
C GLN A 67 23.59 -0.54 12.50
N LYS A 68 23.52 0.21 11.40
CA LYS A 68 24.55 1.21 11.04
C LYS A 68 24.58 2.34 12.05
N VAL A 69 23.41 2.91 12.36
CA VAL A 69 23.26 3.98 13.36
C VAL A 69 23.77 3.51 14.73
N SER A 70 23.43 2.28 15.16
CA SER A 70 23.92 1.73 16.42
C SER A 70 25.44 1.59 16.46
N LYS A 71 26.09 1.26 15.33
CA LYS A 71 27.55 1.14 15.25
C LYS A 71 28.26 2.49 15.27
N GLU A 72 27.65 3.55 14.75
CA GLU A 72 28.24 4.90 14.73
C GLU A 72 28.11 5.63 16.07
N ILE A 73 27.12 5.25 16.89
CA ILE A 73 26.87 5.86 18.21
C ILE A 73 27.54 5.06 19.35
N SER A 74 28.07 3.86 19.07
CA SER A 74 28.85 3.03 20.02
C SER A 74 30.34 3.34 19.92
#